data_AF-A0A972HAT5-F1
#
_entry.id   AF-A0A972HAT5-F1
#
_cell.length_a   1.000
_cell.length_b   1.000
_cell.length_c   1.000
_cell.angle_alpha   90.00
_cell.angle_beta   90.00
_cell.angle_gamma   90.00
#
_symmetry.space_group_name_H-M   'P 1'
#
loop_
_entity.id
_entity.type
_entity.pdbx_description
1 polymer ?
#
loop_
_entity_poly.entity_id
_entity_poly.type
_entity_poly.pdbx_seq_one_letter_code
_entity_poly.pdbx_strand_id
1 'polypeptide(L)' 'MTEDAHSYGFATRSIHAGQRPDPETGARAMPIYATTSYVFDDAQHAADLFALQTFGNIYTRIGNPTSAAFEER' A
#
# COMPACT_ATOMS: atom_id res chain seq x y z
N MET A 1 -17.51 -26.64 8.94
CA MET A 1 -16.52 -25.93 9.76
C MET A 1 -16.15 -24.66 9.02
N THR A 2 -17.03 -23.65 9.09
CA THR A 2 -16.69 -22.28 8.70
C THR A 2 -16.09 -21.64 9.94
N GLU A 3 -14.76 -21.63 10.02
CA GLU A 3 -14.08 -20.71 10.93
C GLU A 3 -14.40 -19.31 10.45
N ASP A 4 -15.37 -18.65 11.10
CA ASP A 4 -15.50 -17.20 11.03
C ASP A 4 -14.20 -16.63 11.57
N ALA A 5 -13.29 -16.26 10.67
CA ALA A 5 -12.07 -15.54 11.02
C ALA A 5 -12.49 -14.35 11.87
N HIS A 6 -11.96 -14.29 13.10
CA HIS A 6 -12.36 -13.34 14.12
C HIS A 6 -12.33 -11.90 13.56
N SER A 7 -13.50 -11.37 13.21
CA SER A 7 -13.61 -10.06 12.55
C SER A 7 -13.49 -8.97 13.61
N TYR A 8 -12.48 -8.13 13.48
CA TYR A 8 -12.27 -7.02 14.42
C TYR A 8 -13.43 -6.01 14.36
N GLY A 9 -13.78 -5.44 15.51
CA GLY A 9 -14.81 -4.41 15.61
C GLY A 9 -14.48 -3.14 14.82
N PHE A 10 -15.49 -2.29 14.61
CA PHE A 10 -15.35 -1.04 13.83
C PHE A 10 -14.20 -0.17 14.36
N ALA A 11 -14.17 0.12 15.67
CA ALA A 11 -13.15 0.97 16.28
C ALA A 11 -11.72 0.44 16.06
N THR A 12 -11.52 -0.87 16.16
CA THR A 12 -10.23 -1.51 15.91
C THR A 12 -9.82 -1.38 14.44
N ARG A 13 -10.75 -1.61 13.51
CA ARG A 13 -10.48 -1.48 12.07
C ARG A 13 -10.21 -0.03 11.66
N SER A 14 -10.95 0.95 12.18
CA SER A 14 -10.72 2.37 11.90
C SER A 14 -9.31 2.83 12.28
N ILE A 15 -8.68 2.17 13.26
CA ILE A 15 -7.31 2.47 13.70
C ILE A 15 -6.27 1.62 12.96
N HIS A 16 -6.55 0.35 12.65
CA HIS A 16 -5.51 -0.60 12.22
C HIS A 16 -5.64 -1.16 10.80
N ALA A 17 -6.81 -1.08 10.18
CA ALA A 17 -7.00 -1.59 8.81
C ALA A 17 -6.21 -0.73 7.80
N GLY A 18 -5.79 -1.37 6.70
CA GLY A 18 -5.04 -0.73 5.61
C GLY A 18 -3.59 -0.32 5.93
N GLN A 19 -3.09 -0.56 7.14
CA GLN A 19 -1.70 -0.21 7.49
C GLN A 19 -0.96 -1.33 8.22
N ARG A 20 0.32 -1.48 7.88
CA ARG A 20 1.27 -2.39 8.53
C ARG A 20 2.50 -1.57 8.96
N PRO A 21 3.26 -2.01 9.98
CA PRO A 21 4.52 -1.35 10.32
C PRO A 21 5.41 -1.26 9.09
N ASP A 22 6.07 -0.13 8.90
CA ASP A 22 6.99 0.09 7.81
C ASP A 22 8.10 -0.98 7.82
N PRO A 23 8.31 -1.74 6.74
CA PRO A 23 9.25 -2.85 6.73
C PRO A 23 10.72 -2.40 6.80
N GLU A 24 11.03 -1.16 6.42
CA GLU A 24 12.42 -0.65 6.42
C GLU A 24 12.86 -0.15 7.81
N THR A 25 11.99 0.58 8.50
CA THR A 25 12.32 1.25 9.77
C THR A 25 11.60 0.69 10.99
N GLY A 26 10.54 -0.11 10.79
CA GLY A 26 9.66 -0.59 11.85
C GLY A 26 8.69 0.48 12.37
N ALA A 27 8.60 1.64 11.73
CA ALA A 27 7.69 2.71 12.14
C ALA A 27 6.23 2.20 12.15
N ARG A 28 5.52 2.46 13.27
CA ARG A 28 4.13 2.01 13.41
C ARG A 28 3.14 2.91 12.68
N ALA A 29 3.42 4.21 12.63
CA ALA A 29 2.64 5.14 11.84
C ALA A 29 3.04 5.03 10.37
N MET A 30 2.05 5.05 9.48
CA MET A 30 2.30 5.01 8.04
C MET A 30 3.14 6.23 7.59
N PRO A 31 4.29 6.02 6.93
CA PRO A 31 5.06 7.11 6.35
C PRO A 31 4.24 7.92 5.33
N ILE A 32 4.56 9.21 5.22
CA ILE A 32 3.94 10.11 4.25
C ILE A 32 4.77 10.09 2.97
N TYR A 33 4.27 9.44 1.92
CA TYR A 33 4.90 9.40 0.60
C TYR A 33 4.55 10.66 -0.20
N ALA A 34 5.08 11.81 0.24
CA ALA A 34 4.88 13.11 -0.40
C ALA A 34 5.73 13.27 -1.68
N THR A 35 5.43 12.45 -2.69
CA THR A 35 6.11 12.44 -3.99
C THR A 35 5.11 12.51 -5.13
N THR A 36 5.59 12.88 -6.33
CA THR A 36 4.81 12.85 -7.57
C THR A 36 5.05 11.58 -8.40
N SER A 37 6.23 10.98 -8.27
CA SER A 37 6.73 9.87 -9.10
C SER A 37 7.59 8.88 -8.31
N TYR A 38 7.75 7.67 -8.86
CA TYR A 38 8.55 6.58 -8.30
C TYR A 38 9.66 6.15 -9.26
N VAL A 39 10.78 5.68 -8.71
CA VAL A 39 11.92 5.20 -9.48
C VAL A 39 11.70 3.72 -9.84
N PHE A 40 12.05 3.35 -11.07
CA PHE A 40 12.07 1.96 -11.52
C PHE A 40 13.47 1.37 -11.37
N ASP A 41 13.56 0.07 -11.11
CA ASP A 41 14.85 -0.61 -11.01
C ASP A 41 15.57 -0.63 -12.37
N ASP A 42 14.82 -0.86 -13.45
CA ASP A 42 15.29 -0.80 -14.83
C ASP A 42 14.15 -0.53 -15.83
N ALA A 43 14.48 -0.51 -17.13
CA ALA A 43 13.52 -0.24 -18.21
C ALA A 43 12.50 -1.38 -18.41
N GLN A 44 12.86 -2.63 -18.10
CA GLN A 44 11.95 -3.76 -18.21
C GLN A 44 10.92 -3.73 -17.07
N HIS A 45 11.36 -3.43 -15.83
CA HIS A 45 10.46 -3.23 -14.69
C HIS A 45 9.43 -2.13 -14.99
N ALA A 46 9.84 -1.01 -15.60
CA ALA A 46 8.91 0.02 -16.02
C ALA A 46 7.87 -0.50 -17.04
N ALA A 47 8.31 -1.23 -18.06
CA ALA A 47 7.41 -1.80 -19.07
C ALA A 47 6.38 -2.75 -18.46
N ASP A 48 6.80 -3.61 -17.53
CA ASP A 48 5.94 -4.59 -16.86
C ASP A 48 4.87 -3.91 -15.98
N LEU A 49 5.22 -2.82 -15.29
CA LEU A 49 4.27 -2.01 -14.51
C LEU A 49 3.19 -1.37 -15.41
N PHE A 50 3.59 -0.80 -16.54
CA PHE A 50 2.64 -0.19 -17.48
C PHE A 50 1.78 -1.23 -18.22
N ALA A 51 2.31 -2.44 -18.42
CA ALA A 51 1.58 -3.58 -18.99
C ALA A 51 0.68 -4.30 -17.96
N LEU A 52 0.64 -3.85 -16.70
CA LEU A 52 -0.09 -4.47 -15.59
C LEU A 52 0.34 -5.92 -15.30
N GLN A 53 1.58 -6.27 -15.67
CA GLN A 53 2.16 -7.59 -15.42
C GLN A 53 2.76 -7.68 -14.01
N THR A 54 3.13 -6.54 -13.43
CA THR A 54 3.68 -6.41 -12.08
C THR A 54 2.90 -5.36 -11.29
N PHE A 55 2.76 -5.56 -9.97
CA PHE A 55 2.19 -4.57 -9.07
C PHE A 55 3.26 -3.58 -8.60
N GLY A 56 2.92 -2.30 -8.60
CA GLY A 56 3.80 -1.26 -8.08
C GLY A 56 3.26 0.14 -8.33
N ASN A 57 3.97 1.14 -7.83
CA ASN A 57 3.61 2.53 -8.01
C ASN A 57 4.38 3.12 -9.19
N ILE A 58 3.67 3.86 -10.05
CA ILE A 58 4.24 4.52 -11.23
C ILE A 58 4.27 6.04 -10.99
N TYR A 59 3.10 6.61 -10.70
CA TYR A 59 2.92 8.03 -10.44
C TYR A 59 1.76 8.27 -9.48
N THR A 60 1.86 9.29 -8.63
CA THR A 60 0.91 9.57 -7.54
C THR A 60 -0.52 9.82 -8.01
N ARG A 61 -0.71 10.38 -9.21
CA ARG A 61 -2.05 10.55 -9.81
C ARG A 61 -2.76 9.21 -10.13
N ILE A 62 -2.04 8.09 -10.29
CA ILE A 62 -2.62 6.74 -10.40
C ILE A 62 -2.71 6.09 -9.03
N GLY A 63 -1.64 6.18 -8.24
CA GLY A 63 -1.53 5.44 -6.98
C GLY A 63 -0.40 5.97 -6.12
N ASN A 64 -0.64 5.96 -4.82
CA ASN A 64 0.30 6.41 -3.81
C ASN A 64 0.13 5.53 -2.55
N PRO A 65 1.21 5.02 -1.92
CA PRO A 65 1.08 4.14 -0.77
C PRO A 65 0.32 4.75 0.41
N THR A 66 0.48 6.06 0.67
CA THR A 66 -0.26 6.74 1.74
C THR A 66 -1.76 6.77 1.46
N SER A 67 -2.16 7.01 0.20
CA SER A 67 -3.56 6.97 -0.22
C SER A 67 -4.12 5.55 -0.23
N ALA A 68 -3.35 4.57 -0.72
CA ALA A 68 -3.75 3.17 -0.76
C ALA A 68 -4.05 2.63 0.65
N ALA A 69 -3.27 3.01 1.66
CA ALA A 69 -3.54 2.64 3.06
C ALA A 69 -4.87 3.20 3.60
N PHE A 70 -5.33 4.33 3.05
CA PHE A 70 -6.65 4.86 3.36
C PHE A 70 -7.75 4.14 2.57
N GLU A 71 -7.50 3.81 1.30
CA GLU A 71 -8.44 3.05 0.46
C GLU A 71 -8.70 1.62 0.98
N GLU A 72 -7.69 0.99 1.60
CA GLU A 72 -7.79 -0.33 2.21
C GLU A 72 -8.42 -0.36 3.61
N ARG A 73 -8.68 0.81 4.22
CA ARG A 73 -9.19 0.92 5.60
C ARG A 73 -10.69 0.65 5.70
#